data_AF-A0ABD7NWC6-F1
#
_entry.id   AF-A0ABD7NWC6-F1
#
_cell.length_a   1.000
_cell.length_b   1.000
_cell.length_c   1.000
_cell.angle_alpha   90.00
_cell.angle_beta   90.00
_cell.angle_gamma   90.00
#
_symmetry.space_group_name_H-M   'P 1'
#
loop_
_entity.id
_entity.type
_entity.pdbx_description
1 polymer ?
#
loop_
_entity_poly.entity_id
_entity_poly.type
_entity_poly.pdbx_seq_one_letter_code
_entity_poly.pdbx_strand_id
1 'polypeptide(L)'
;MKDNQNEVARDMWVEALSSLFKGDSKEELYRISDDEIDALEGLCPDRWPTAGQTEINWDLSVPGRKHTIDLPGTWVLQPADCEQIDLSSLVLGKASFADFEPLINSFFRLTDSSLWTRLEPRKLGMAILHIAKGWPISPVLLSLHEDGGFHFGGGSHRYQVLKRSGSPHFYFLAEPDDVPAINKQLTVQWMRDYQLS
;
A
#
# COMPACT_ATOMS: atom_id res chain seq x y z
N MET A 1 30.44 -24.16 10.72
CA MET A 1 29.41 -24.80 11.57
C MET A 1 28.41 -23.78 12.16
N LYS A 2 28.27 -22.58 11.58
CA LYS A 2 27.28 -21.55 12.00
C LYS A 2 26.14 -21.37 10.99
N ASP A 3 26.28 -21.84 9.75
CA ASP A 3 25.29 -21.63 8.69
C ASP A 3 24.05 -22.53 8.84
N ASN A 4 24.21 -23.76 9.35
CA ASN A 4 23.09 -24.69 9.58
C ASN A 4 22.09 -24.23 10.66
N GLN A 5 22.46 -23.36 11.59
CA GLN A 5 21.54 -22.89 12.64
C GLN A 5 20.60 -21.79 12.13
N ASN A 6 21.03 -21.00 11.14
CA ASN A 6 20.22 -19.96 10.53
C ASN A 6 19.19 -20.52 9.55
N GLU A 7 19.53 -21.59 8.81
CA GLU A 7 18.55 -22.28 7.94
C GLU A 7 17.46 -22.96 8.77
N VAL A 8 17.83 -23.66 9.84
CA VAL A 8 16.86 -24.31 10.74
C VAL A 8 15.94 -23.27 11.40
N ALA A 9 16.46 -22.12 11.82
CA ALA A 9 15.63 -21.06 12.39
C ALA A 9 14.67 -20.42 11.36
N ARG A 10 15.10 -20.33 10.10
CA ARG A 10 14.30 -19.80 8.99
C ARG A 10 13.20 -20.77 8.57
N ASP A 11 13.51 -22.06 8.51
CA ASP A 11 12.55 -23.11 8.13
C ASP A 11 11.49 -23.30 9.22
N MET A 12 11.87 -23.22 10.50
CA MET A 12 10.93 -23.23 11.62
C MET A 12 9.99 -22.01 11.60
N TRP A 13 10.47 -20.86 11.14
CA TRP A 13 9.63 -19.66 10.95
C TRP A 13 8.64 -19.82 9.80
N VAL A 14 9.06 -20.43 8.69
CA VAL A 14 8.20 -20.70 7.53
C VAL A 14 7.13 -21.75 7.85
N GLU A 15 7.47 -22.80 8.62
CA GLU A 15 6.49 -23.77 9.11
C GLU A 15 5.51 -23.16 10.13
N ALA A 16 5.99 -22.32 11.05
CA ALA A 16 5.14 -21.62 12.00
C ALA A 16 4.15 -20.67 11.29
N LEU A 17 4.61 -19.94 10.27
CA LEU A 17 3.76 -19.13 9.40
C LEU A 17 2.74 -20.00 8.67
N SER A 18 3.15 -21.14 8.09
CA SER A 18 2.26 -22.03 7.34
C SER A 18 1.19 -22.68 8.23
N SER A 19 1.47 -22.91 9.51
CA SER A 19 0.52 -23.47 10.48
C SER A 19 -0.53 -22.46 10.95
N LEU A 20 -0.26 -21.16 10.88
CA LEU A 20 -1.20 -20.09 11.23
C LEU A 20 -2.35 -19.93 10.21
N PHE A 21 -2.23 -20.53 9.02
CA PHE A 21 -3.20 -20.39 7.92
C PHE A 21 -4.14 -21.60 7.74
N LYS A 22 -4.11 -22.58 8.65
CA LYS A 22 -5.07 -23.70 8.62
C LYS A 22 -6.32 -23.39 9.43
N GLY A 23 -7.24 -22.71 8.75
CA GLY A 23 -8.68 -22.80 8.97
C GLY A 23 -9.21 -21.97 10.12
N ASP A 24 -9.54 -20.71 9.84
CA ASP A 24 -10.42 -19.90 10.69
C ASP A 24 -11.41 -19.11 9.84
N SER A 25 -12.52 -18.72 10.48
CA SER A 25 -13.72 -18.13 9.87
C SER A 25 -13.45 -16.78 9.17
N LYS A 26 -14.32 -16.36 8.23
CA LYS A 26 -14.11 -15.15 7.41
C LYS A 26 -13.92 -13.84 8.19
N GLU A 27 -14.35 -13.78 9.45
CA GLU A 27 -14.22 -12.60 10.33
C GLU A 27 -12.91 -12.59 11.15
N GLU A 28 -12.16 -13.70 11.18
CA GLU A 28 -10.84 -13.81 11.82
C GLU A 28 -9.69 -13.59 10.84
N LEU A 29 -9.99 -13.46 9.54
CA LEU A 29 -9.02 -13.60 8.46
C LEU A 29 -7.84 -12.61 8.47
N TYR A 30 -7.94 -11.47 9.15
CA TYR A 30 -6.90 -10.43 9.10
C TYR A 30 -6.64 -9.76 10.46
N ARG A 31 -6.51 -10.56 11.54
CA ARG A 31 -6.18 -10.01 12.86
C ARG A 31 -4.67 -9.85 13.04
N ILE A 32 -4.28 -8.66 13.46
CA ILE A 32 -2.92 -8.31 13.88
C ILE A 32 -3.04 -7.83 15.32
N SER A 33 -2.24 -8.41 16.22
CA SER A 33 -2.22 -7.98 17.63
C SER A 33 -1.49 -6.66 17.81
N ASP A 34 -1.85 -5.88 18.83
CA ASP A 34 -1.13 -4.64 19.15
C ASP A 34 0.34 -4.94 19.51
N ASP A 35 0.63 -6.07 20.19
CA ASP A 35 2.00 -6.51 20.49
C ASP A 35 2.85 -6.72 19.22
N GLU A 36 2.27 -7.29 18.15
CA GLU A 36 2.97 -7.44 16.87
C GLU A 36 3.26 -6.08 16.22
N ILE A 37 2.36 -5.11 16.35
CA ILE A 37 2.52 -3.74 15.81
C ILE A 37 3.61 -3.01 16.59
N ASP A 38 3.56 -3.05 17.91
CA ASP A 38 4.50 -2.37 18.80
C ASP A 38 5.94 -2.89 18.61
N ALA A 39 6.10 -4.19 18.33
CA ALA A 39 7.39 -4.79 18.01
C ALA A 39 8.06 -4.21 16.74
N LEU A 40 7.30 -3.53 15.88
CA LEU A 40 7.82 -2.90 14.66
C LEU A 40 8.18 -1.42 14.85
N GLU A 41 7.70 -0.78 15.91
CA GLU A 41 7.84 0.67 16.05
C GLU A 41 9.31 1.09 16.03
N GLY A 42 9.61 2.11 15.21
CA GLY A 42 10.97 2.62 15.06
C GLY A 42 11.91 1.74 14.24
N LEU A 43 11.48 0.57 13.75
CA LEU A 43 12.31 -0.23 12.86
C LEU A 43 12.60 0.52 11.55
N CYS A 44 13.87 0.49 11.15
CA CYS A 44 14.31 1.01 9.87
C CYS A 44 13.70 0.17 8.72
N PRO A 45 13.34 0.78 7.58
CA PRO A 45 12.61 0.06 6.53
C PRO A 45 13.33 -1.12 5.89
N ASP A 46 14.66 -1.12 5.89
CA ASP A 46 15.49 -2.24 5.44
C ASP A 46 15.35 -3.49 6.34
N ARG A 47 14.82 -3.33 7.54
CA ARG A 47 14.55 -4.40 8.52
C ARG A 47 13.08 -4.77 8.63
N TRP A 48 12.21 -4.18 7.81
CA TRP A 48 10.81 -4.57 7.79
C TRP A 48 10.67 -6.00 7.26
N PRO A 49 9.70 -6.79 7.76
CA PRO A 49 9.44 -8.14 7.26
C PRO A 49 9.01 -8.18 5.79
N THR A 50 8.67 -7.04 5.20
CA THR A 50 8.38 -6.88 3.77
C THR A 50 9.62 -6.65 2.90
N ALA A 51 10.80 -6.42 3.48
CA ALA A 51 12.01 -6.12 2.72
C ALA A 51 12.39 -7.30 1.80
N GLY A 52 12.44 -7.04 0.49
CA GLY A 52 12.71 -8.06 -0.54
C GLY A 52 11.50 -8.87 -1.00
N GLN A 53 10.31 -8.61 -0.47
CA GLN A 53 9.04 -9.16 -0.97
C GLN A 53 8.63 -8.49 -2.29
N THR A 54 8.98 -9.12 -3.42
CA THR A 54 8.64 -8.66 -4.77
C THR A 54 7.23 -9.09 -5.22
N GLU A 55 6.69 -10.16 -4.64
CA GLU A 55 5.37 -10.69 -4.96
C GLU A 55 4.33 -10.14 -3.97
N ILE A 56 3.47 -9.25 -4.48
CA ILE A 56 2.41 -8.61 -3.71
C ILE A 56 1.06 -9.17 -4.15
N ASN A 57 0.27 -9.60 -3.17
CA ASN A 57 -1.10 -10.06 -3.38
C ASN A 57 -2.02 -8.86 -3.57
N TRP A 58 -2.25 -8.44 -4.81
CA TRP A 58 -3.08 -7.26 -5.11
C TRP A 58 -4.56 -7.64 -5.22
N ASP A 59 -5.43 -6.93 -4.49
CA ASP A 59 -6.87 -6.93 -4.71
C ASP A 59 -7.24 -5.83 -5.70
N LEU A 60 -7.24 -6.19 -6.98
CA LEU A 60 -7.58 -5.28 -8.09
C LEU A 60 -9.07 -5.34 -8.47
N SER A 61 -9.87 -6.09 -7.70
CA SER A 61 -11.29 -6.30 -7.98
C SER A 61 -12.09 -5.02 -7.75
N VAL A 62 -13.21 -4.86 -8.48
CA VAL A 62 -14.13 -3.73 -8.26
C VAL A 62 -14.63 -3.67 -6.80
N PRO A 63 -15.02 -4.79 -6.15
CA PRO A 63 -15.38 -4.77 -4.73
C PRO A 63 -14.23 -4.35 -3.80
N GLY A 64 -12.98 -4.69 -4.14
CA GLY A 64 -11.79 -4.35 -3.38
C GLY A 64 -11.49 -2.84 -3.34
N ARG A 65 -11.99 -2.08 -4.33
CA ARG A 65 -11.77 -0.62 -4.44
C ARG A 65 -12.25 0.15 -3.21
N LYS A 66 -13.25 -0.35 -2.49
CA LYS A 66 -13.75 0.27 -1.23
C LYS A 66 -12.69 0.37 -0.13
N HIS A 67 -11.61 -0.41 -0.20
CA HIS A 67 -10.50 -0.38 0.75
C HIS A 67 -9.39 0.58 0.34
N THR A 68 -9.52 1.26 -0.81
CA THR A 68 -8.52 2.21 -1.33
C THR A 68 -8.59 3.57 -0.64
N ILE A 69 -9.81 3.99 -0.27
CA ILE A 69 -10.10 5.29 0.33
C ILE A 69 -10.50 5.09 1.79
N ASP A 70 -9.89 5.85 2.69
CA ASP A 70 -10.41 6.01 4.05
C ASP A 70 -11.52 7.06 3.93
N LEU A 71 -12.78 6.64 3.87
CA LEU A 71 -13.90 7.59 3.73
C LEU A 71 -13.84 8.58 4.90
N PRO A 72 -13.85 9.90 4.63
CA PRO A 72 -13.56 10.88 5.66
C PRO A 72 -14.60 10.85 6.78
N GLY A 73 -14.12 10.75 8.01
CA GLY A 73 -14.63 11.63 9.05
C GLY A 73 -14.06 13.03 8.81
N THR A 74 -14.93 13.99 8.51
CA THR A 74 -14.87 15.48 8.56
C THR A 74 -13.55 16.30 8.57
N TRP A 75 -12.36 15.74 8.36
CA TRP A 75 -11.09 16.42 8.62
C TRP A 75 -10.16 16.57 7.40
N VAL A 76 -10.62 16.20 6.20
CA VAL A 76 -9.87 16.49 4.96
C VAL A 76 -10.61 17.59 4.22
N LEU A 77 -9.92 18.71 3.98
CA LEU A 77 -10.35 19.76 3.05
C LEU A 77 -10.42 19.16 1.64
N GLN A 78 -11.55 18.53 1.35
CA GLN A 78 -11.99 18.25 -0.01
C GLN A 78 -12.37 19.60 -0.64
N PRO A 79 -12.15 19.82 -1.95
CA PRO A 79 -12.83 20.89 -2.67
C PRO A 79 -14.34 20.81 -2.34
N ALA A 80 -14.97 21.97 -2.11
CA ALA A 80 -16.35 22.07 -1.62
C ALA A 80 -17.40 21.37 -2.53
N ASP A 81 -16.98 20.92 -3.71
CA ASP A 81 -17.80 20.29 -4.75
C ASP A 81 -17.56 18.77 -4.91
N CYS A 82 -16.74 18.14 -4.05
CA CYS A 82 -16.54 16.69 -4.11
C CYS A 82 -17.77 15.95 -3.55
N GLU A 83 -18.83 15.86 -4.36
CA GLU A 83 -19.86 14.84 -4.17
C GLU A 83 -19.18 13.47 -4.11
N GLN A 84 -19.68 12.59 -3.23
CA GLN A 84 -19.13 11.27 -2.91
C GLN A 84 -18.36 10.62 -4.09
N ILE A 85 -17.07 10.33 -3.90
CA ILE A 85 -16.24 9.65 -4.91
C ILE A 85 -16.95 8.37 -5.37
N ASP A 86 -17.36 8.33 -6.64
CA ASP A 86 -17.92 7.13 -7.25
C ASP A 86 -16.79 6.11 -7.49
N LEU A 87 -16.58 5.24 -6.51
CA LEU A 87 -15.59 4.16 -6.54
C LEU A 87 -15.70 3.26 -7.78
N SER A 88 -16.90 3.15 -8.38
CA SER A 88 -17.11 2.33 -9.57
C SER A 88 -16.56 2.99 -10.84
N SER A 89 -16.55 4.32 -10.89
CA SER A 89 -16.02 5.12 -11.99
C SER A 89 -14.49 5.19 -12.05
N LEU A 90 -13.81 4.90 -10.93
CA LEU A 90 -12.35 4.99 -10.83
C LEU A 90 -11.66 4.03 -11.80
N VAL A 91 -10.61 4.53 -12.46
CA VAL A 91 -9.81 3.74 -13.41
C VAL A 91 -8.56 3.19 -12.75
N LEU A 92 -8.19 1.96 -13.11
CA LEU A 92 -7.03 1.26 -12.54
C LEU A 92 -5.79 1.47 -13.42
N GLY A 93 -4.75 2.05 -12.82
CA GLY A 93 -3.44 2.24 -13.41
C GLY A 93 -2.36 1.40 -12.72
N LYS A 94 -1.31 1.09 -13.48
CA LYS A 94 -0.06 0.50 -12.99
C LYS A 94 1.11 1.38 -13.43
N ALA A 95 2.03 1.66 -12.50
CA ALA A 95 3.25 2.44 -12.77
C ALA A 95 4.46 1.87 -12.01
N SER A 96 5.67 2.24 -12.44
CA SER A 96 6.89 1.93 -11.71
C SER A 96 7.06 2.90 -10.54
N PHE A 97 7.63 2.43 -9.42
CA PHE A 97 7.97 3.34 -8.32
C PHE A 97 9.05 4.35 -8.73
N ALA A 98 10.02 3.93 -9.55
CA ALA A 98 11.15 4.76 -9.97
C ALA A 98 10.70 5.99 -10.79
N ASP A 99 9.72 5.82 -11.68
CA ASP A 99 9.19 6.92 -12.49
C ASP A 99 8.28 7.84 -11.68
N PHE A 100 7.59 7.29 -10.67
CA PHE A 100 6.61 8.02 -9.89
C PHE A 100 7.20 8.85 -8.74
N GLU A 101 8.18 8.32 -8.01
CA GLU A 101 8.74 8.96 -6.81
C GLU A 101 9.21 10.43 -7.02
N PRO A 102 9.90 10.78 -8.14
CA PRO A 102 10.30 12.16 -8.40
C PRO A 102 9.13 13.12 -8.66
N LEU A 103 7.94 12.60 -8.97
CA LEU A 103 6.75 13.36 -9.34
C LEU A 103 5.83 13.63 -8.14
N ILE A 104 6.07 12.97 -7.00
CA ILE A 104 5.34 13.26 -5.75
C ILE A 104 5.62 14.71 -5.35
N ASN A 105 4.58 15.45 -5.02
CA ASN A 105 4.71 16.82 -4.52
C ASN A 105 5.60 16.82 -3.27
N SER A 106 6.50 17.81 -3.19
CA SER A 106 7.54 17.88 -2.15
C SER A 106 7.00 17.83 -0.72
N PHE A 107 5.79 18.36 -0.46
CA PHE A 107 5.15 18.33 0.85
C PHE A 107 4.83 16.91 1.34
N PHE A 108 4.51 16.00 0.42
CA PHE A 108 4.13 14.61 0.72
C PHE A 108 5.29 13.63 0.66
N ARG A 109 6.50 14.08 0.27
CA ARG A 109 7.69 13.22 0.26
C ARG A 109 8.08 12.87 1.69
N LEU A 110 8.31 11.59 1.93
CA LEU A 110 8.74 11.04 3.21
C LEU A 110 10.12 10.41 3.07
N THR A 111 11.03 10.77 3.97
CA THR A 111 12.32 10.09 4.17
C THR A 111 12.14 8.92 5.13
N ASP A 112 13.05 7.95 5.10
CA ASP A 112 13.00 6.77 5.98
C ASP A 112 12.99 7.14 7.47
N SER A 113 13.75 8.17 7.85
CA SER A 113 13.78 8.71 9.21
C SER A 113 12.49 9.41 9.65
N SER A 114 11.62 9.79 8.71
CA SER A 114 10.39 10.54 8.99
C SER A 114 9.12 9.67 9.02
N LEU A 115 9.21 8.39 8.68
CA LEU A 115 8.04 7.53 8.49
C LEU A 115 7.23 7.39 9.79
N TRP A 116 7.89 6.97 10.87
CA TRP A 116 7.25 6.77 12.17
C TRP A 116 6.79 8.07 12.84
N THR A 117 7.29 9.23 12.41
CA THR A 117 6.92 10.53 12.99
C THR A 117 5.87 11.28 12.19
N ARG A 118 5.81 11.07 10.87
CA ARG A 118 4.88 11.76 9.97
C ARG A 118 3.66 10.93 9.57
N LEU A 119 3.74 9.61 9.66
CA LEU A 119 2.60 8.72 9.51
C LEU A 119 2.06 8.32 10.87
N GLU A 120 0.78 7.95 10.92
CA GLU A 120 0.20 7.34 12.11
C GLU A 120 0.88 5.97 12.36
N PRO A 121 1.61 5.78 13.49
CA PRO A 121 2.46 4.61 13.71
C PRO A 121 1.71 3.28 13.70
N ARG A 122 0.50 3.23 14.27
CA ARG A 122 -0.28 2.00 14.37
C ARG A 122 -0.71 1.52 12.98
N LYS A 123 -1.20 2.43 12.13
CA LYS A 123 -1.51 2.17 10.71
C LYS A 123 -0.27 1.77 9.91
N LEU A 124 0.90 2.31 10.23
CA LEU A 124 2.15 1.91 9.58
C LEU A 124 2.52 0.47 9.92
N GLY A 125 2.53 0.12 11.21
CA GLY A 125 2.81 -1.25 11.65
C GLY A 125 1.78 -2.26 11.13
N MET A 126 0.49 -1.90 11.11
CA MET A 126 -0.56 -2.72 10.48
C MET A 126 -0.28 -2.94 8.99
N ALA A 127 0.08 -1.90 8.24
CA ALA A 127 0.38 -2.03 6.82
C ALA A 127 1.60 -2.94 6.56
N ILE A 128 2.65 -2.80 7.37
CA ILE A 128 3.85 -3.66 7.31
C ILE A 128 3.47 -5.13 7.50
N LEU A 129 2.72 -5.44 8.56
CA LEU A 129 2.34 -6.82 8.89
C LEU A 129 1.34 -7.41 7.91
N HIS A 130 0.36 -6.62 7.48
CA HIS A 130 -0.64 -7.04 6.48
C HIS A 130 0.04 -7.47 5.18
N ILE A 131 0.99 -6.66 4.69
CA ILE A 131 1.75 -6.97 3.47
C ILE A 131 2.68 -8.17 3.69
N ALA A 132 3.39 -8.23 4.81
CA ALA A 132 4.30 -9.33 5.14
C ALA A 132 3.59 -10.68 5.25
N LYS A 133 2.35 -10.69 5.75
CA LYS A 133 1.51 -11.90 5.83
C LYS A 133 0.92 -12.32 4.47
N GLY A 134 1.21 -11.60 3.39
CA GLY A 134 0.75 -11.94 2.03
C GLY A 134 -0.73 -11.70 1.80
N TRP A 135 -1.37 -10.89 2.64
CA TRP A 135 -2.80 -10.62 2.55
C TRP A 135 -3.14 -9.67 1.39
N PRO A 136 -4.38 -9.69 0.88
CA PRO A 136 -4.76 -8.87 -0.25
C PRO A 136 -4.62 -7.37 0.03
N ILE A 137 -4.04 -6.64 -0.92
CA ILE A 137 -3.77 -5.20 -0.85
C ILE A 137 -4.53 -4.50 -1.96
N SER A 138 -5.44 -3.58 -1.60
CA SER A 138 -6.06 -2.73 -2.61
C SER A 138 -5.07 -1.66 -3.12
N PRO A 139 -5.28 -1.14 -4.35
CA PRO A 139 -4.52 0.00 -4.89
C PRO A 139 -4.56 1.24 -3.99
N VAL A 140 -3.68 2.19 -4.26
CA VAL A 140 -3.70 3.53 -3.66
C VAL A 140 -4.60 4.47 -4.47
N LEU A 141 -5.12 5.55 -3.88
CA LEU A 141 -5.82 6.59 -4.65
C LEU A 141 -4.80 7.67 -5.05
N LEU A 142 -4.59 7.84 -6.35
CA LEU A 142 -3.69 8.84 -6.90
C LEU A 142 -4.47 10.09 -7.30
N SER A 143 -3.97 11.26 -6.89
CA SER A 143 -4.57 12.56 -7.19
C SER A 143 -3.51 13.61 -7.50
N LEU A 144 -3.89 14.66 -8.22
CA LEU A 144 -3.03 15.81 -8.51
C LEU A 144 -3.20 16.89 -7.44
N HIS A 145 -2.10 17.46 -6.97
CA HIS A 145 -2.13 18.58 -6.03
C HIS A 145 -2.28 19.92 -6.77
N GLU A 146 -2.99 20.89 -6.20
CA GLU A 146 -3.22 22.21 -6.82
C GLU A 146 -1.91 22.98 -7.08
N ASP A 147 -0.94 22.91 -6.16
CA ASP A 147 0.41 23.45 -6.33
C ASP A 147 1.33 22.60 -7.23
N GLY A 148 0.78 21.60 -7.93
CA GLY A 148 1.49 20.70 -8.83
C GLY A 148 2.08 19.46 -8.16
N GLY A 149 2.38 18.44 -8.98
CA GLY A 149 2.85 17.13 -8.52
C GLY A 149 1.74 16.22 -7.98
N PHE A 150 2.10 14.98 -7.68
CA PHE A 150 1.15 13.97 -7.19
C PHE A 150 1.06 13.93 -5.67
N HIS A 151 -0.12 13.57 -5.16
CA HIS A 151 -0.33 13.18 -3.78
C HIS A 151 -1.28 11.97 -3.72
N PHE A 152 -1.41 11.38 -2.53
CA PHE A 152 -2.33 10.27 -2.31
C PHE A 152 -3.59 10.75 -1.59
N GLY A 153 -4.75 10.59 -2.23
CA GLY A 153 -6.05 10.76 -1.57
C GLY A 153 -6.36 9.62 -0.60
N GLY A 154 -5.63 8.51 -0.68
CA GLY A 154 -5.76 7.35 0.20
C GLY A 154 -4.65 6.32 -0.03
N GLY A 155 -4.33 5.54 1.02
CA GLY A 155 -3.35 4.45 0.92
C GLY A 155 -1.88 4.84 1.15
N SER A 156 -1.59 6.02 1.69
CA SER A 156 -0.22 6.50 1.95
C SER A 156 0.65 5.51 2.73
N HIS A 157 0.15 4.91 3.83
CA HIS A 157 0.90 3.91 4.60
C HIS A 157 1.31 2.71 3.76
N ARG A 158 0.36 2.11 3.03
CA ARG A 158 0.62 0.96 2.15
C ARG A 158 1.61 1.31 1.06
N TYR A 159 1.47 2.48 0.42
CA TYR A 159 2.43 2.94 -0.58
C TYR A 159 3.87 2.96 -0.03
N GLN A 160 4.06 3.52 1.16
CA GLN A 160 5.39 3.65 1.78
C GLN A 160 5.99 2.29 2.13
N VAL A 161 5.18 1.30 2.47
CA VAL A 161 5.64 -0.08 2.68
C VAL A 161 5.98 -0.75 1.35
N LEU A 162 5.09 -0.68 0.36
CA LEU A 162 5.25 -1.36 -0.93
C LEU A 162 6.47 -0.86 -1.71
N LYS A 163 6.73 0.45 -1.73
CA LYS A 163 7.90 0.99 -2.44
C LYS A 163 9.24 0.53 -1.86
N ARG A 164 9.22 -0.03 -0.65
CA ARG A 164 10.38 -0.56 0.08
C ARG A 164 10.37 -2.08 0.19
N SER A 165 9.33 -2.74 -0.33
CA SER A 165 9.26 -4.21 -0.34
C SER A 165 10.17 -4.82 -1.41
N GLY A 166 10.66 -4.02 -2.36
CA GLY A 166 11.41 -4.50 -3.52
C GLY A 166 10.53 -4.81 -4.75
N SER A 167 9.20 -4.67 -4.63
CA SER A 167 8.33 -4.66 -5.80
C SER A 167 8.70 -3.49 -6.72
N PRO A 168 8.86 -3.70 -8.05
CA PRO A 168 9.20 -2.62 -8.98
C PRO A 168 8.00 -1.73 -9.35
N HIS A 169 6.78 -2.22 -9.15
CA HIS A 169 5.55 -1.55 -9.59
C HIS A 169 4.52 -1.47 -8.47
N PHE A 170 3.61 -0.52 -8.63
CA PHE A 170 2.40 -0.41 -7.82
C PHE A 170 1.18 -0.19 -8.69
N TYR A 171 0.02 -0.42 -8.08
CA TYR A 171 -1.28 -0.16 -8.68
C TYR A 171 -1.94 1.00 -7.96
N PHE A 172 -2.66 1.82 -8.72
CA PHE A 172 -3.40 2.95 -8.21
C PHE A 172 -4.74 3.09 -8.92
N LEU A 173 -5.71 3.68 -8.22
CA LEU A 173 -6.94 4.19 -8.78
C LEU A 173 -6.79 5.69 -9.03
N ALA A 174 -7.41 6.20 -10.08
CA ALA A 174 -7.52 7.62 -10.37
C ALA A 174 -8.91 7.96 -10.88
N GLU A 175 -9.31 9.22 -10.75
CA GLU A 175 -10.51 9.71 -11.40
C GLU A 175 -10.30 9.77 -12.92
N PRO A 176 -11.32 9.45 -13.73
CA PRO A 176 -11.22 9.51 -15.19
C PRO A 176 -10.74 10.88 -15.71
N ASP A 177 -11.15 11.96 -15.05
CA ASP A 177 -10.82 13.33 -15.45
C ASP A 177 -9.33 13.67 -15.21
N ASP A 178 -8.66 12.98 -14.29
CA ASP A 178 -7.23 13.15 -14.01
C ASP A 178 -6.34 12.39 -15.00
N VAL A 179 -6.87 11.40 -15.72
CA VAL A 179 -6.10 10.53 -16.65
C VAL A 179 -5.26 11.32 -17.66
N PRO A 180 -5.79 12.37 -18.34
CA PRO A 180 -4.99 13.15 -19.28
C PRO A 180 -3.82 13.88 -18.62
N ALA A 181 -3.99 14.36 -17.38
CA ALA A 181 -2.95 15.05 -16.63
C ALA A 181 -1.90 14.10 -16.07
N ILE A 182 -2.31 12.90 -15.64
CA ILE A 182 -1.41 11.82 -15.24
C ILE A 182 -0.53 11.39 -16.41
N ASN A 183 -1.12 11.11 -17.58
CA ASN A 183 -0.39 10.65 -18.77
C ASN A 183 0.65 11.65 -19.30
N LYS A 184 0.53 12.94 -18.97
CA LYS A 184 1.55 13.96 -19.33
C LYS A 184 2.84 13.84 -18.51
N GLN A 185 2.77 13.24 -17.33
CA GLN A 185 3.86 13.25 -16.35
C GLN A 185 4.37 11.85 -16.02
N LEU A 186 3.49 10.85 -16.05
CA LEU A 186 3.77 9.48 -15.63
C LEU A 186 3.45 8.50 -16.76
N THR A 187 4.36 7.55 -17.01
CA THR A 187 4.08 6.42 -17.89
C THR A 187 3.23 5.40 -17.14
N VAL A 188 2.00 5.18 -17.61
CA VAL A 188 1.01 4.32 -16.96
C VAL A 188 0.53 3.23 -17.90
N GLN A 189 0.48 2.01 -17.39
CA GLN A 189 -0.31 0.93 -17.99
C GLN A 189 -1.72 0.97 -17.40
N TRP A 190 -2.68 1.48 -18.16
CA TRP A 190 -4.09 1.46 -17.79
C TRP A 190 -4.71 0.09 -18.04
N MET A 191 -5.39 -0.45 -17.04
CA MET A 191 -6.04 -1.77 -17.09
C MET A 191 -7.48 -1.59 -17.60
N ARG A 192 -7.95 -2.49 -18.47
CA ARG A 192 -9.34 -2.46 -18.96
C ARG A 192 -10.24 -3.30 -18.04
N ASP A 193 -11.49 -2.90 -17.85
CA ASP A 193 -12.41 -3.51 -16.88
C ASP A 193 -12.64 -5.03 -17.09
N TYR A 194 -12.55 -5.54 -18.33
CA TYR A 194 -12.68 -6.98 -18.62
C TYR A 194 -11.49 -7.84 -18.18
N GLN A 195 -10.40 -7.24 -17.69
CA GLN A 195 -9.24 -7.96 -17.15
C GLN A 195 -9.31 -8.13 -15.62
N LEU A 196 -10.38 -7.63 -14.99
CA LEU A 196 -10.57 -7.59 -13.54
C LEU A 196 -11.76 -8.46 -13.07
N SER A 197 -12.34 -9.25 -13.98
CA SER A 197 -13.45 -10.20 -13.75
C SER A 197 -12.96 -11.59 -13.36
#